data_AF-A0A2A4PLN5-F1
#
_entry.id   AF-A0A2A4PLN5-F1
#
_cell.length_a   1.000
_cell.length_b   1.000
_cell.length_c   1.000
_cell.angle_alpha   90.00
_cell.angle_beta   90.00
_cell.angle_gamma   90.00
#
_symmetry.space_group_name_H-M   'P 1'
#
loop_
_entity.id
_entity.type
_entity.pdbx_description
1 polymer ?
#
loop_
_entity_poly.entity_id
_entity_poly.type
_entity_poly.pdbx_seq_one_letter_code
_entity_poly.pdbx_strand_id
1 'polypeptide(L)'
;KEAVEEVLEDFRIVTMESAFVMRTFFFVIFGLSLALSSLIGFSVLLYSAAVLGIIYGVRFLVVRLFANKDMSLYLYVAPRGLVTVLLFFAIPEEYAAIEFESGILLFTIIITSVLMTFSLIKAKRDKEETIDEMIEIEAEEKDDTEQ
;
A
#
# COMPACT_ATOMS: atom_id res chain seq x y z
N LYS A 1 -11.24 -26.01 -22.68
CA LYS A 1 -11.60 -24.80 -21.90
C LYS A 1 -10.83 -24.81 -20.58
N GLU A 2 -10.80 -25.95 -19.86
CA GLU A 2 -9.98 -26.15 -18.65
C GLU A 2 -8.49 -25.78 -18.82
N ALA A 3 -7.82 -26.26 -19.89
CA ALA A 3 -6.40 -25.96 -20.09
C ALA A 3 -6.06 -24.45 -20.28
N VAL A 4 -7.04 -23.61 -20.62
CA VAL A 4 -6.82 -22.15 -20.72
C VAL A 4 -6.99 -21.49 -19.35
N GLU A 5 -7.89 -22.01 -18.53
CA GLU A 5 -8.17 -21.51 -17.19
C GLU A 5 -7.02 -21.80 -16.23
N GLU A 6 -6.44 -23.00 -16.31
CA GLU A 6 -5.24 -23.41 -15.58
C GLU A 6 -4.04 -22.48 -15.89
N VAL A 7 -3.79 -22.20 -17.17
CA VAL A 7 -2.71 -21.29 -17.58
C VAL A 7 -2.94 -19.86 -17.08
N LEU A 8 -4.19 -19.38 -17.09
CA LEU A 8 -4.51 -18.04 -16.57
C LEU A 8 -4.27 -17.94 -15.07
N GLU A 9 -4.56 -19.00 -14.32
CA GLU A 9 -4.32 -19.07 -12.89
C GLU A 9 -2.82 -19.03 -12.57
N ASP A 10 -2.02 -19.83 -13.28
CA ASP A 10 -0.55 -19.81 -13.17
C ASP A 10 0.03 -18.43 -13.49
N PHE A 11 -0.43 -17.80 -14.57
CA PHE A 11 -0.02 -16.43 -14.92
C PHE A 11 -0.37 -15.42 -13.83
N ARG A 12 -1.54 -15.56 -13.19
CA ARG A 12 -1.98 -14.69 -12.09
C ARG A 12 -1.06 -14.85 -10.88
N ILE A 13 -0.71 -16.08 -10.52
CA ILE A 13 0.20 -16.38 -9.41
C ILE A 13 1.59 -15.77 -9.70
N VAL A 14 2.16 -16.03 -10.87
CA VAL A 14 3.47 -15.50 -11.26
C VAL A 14 3.46 -13.96 -11.24
N THR A 15 2.39 -13.33 -11.71
CA THR A 15 2.24 -11.86 -11.69
C THR A 15 2.19 -11.32 -10.26
N MET A 16 1.45 -11.99 -9.38
CA MET A 16 1.33 -11.62 -7.96
C MET A 16 2.67 -11.76 -7.23
N GLU A 17 3.38 -12.86 -7.44
CA GLU A 17 4.70 -13.10 -6.84
C GLU A 17 5.74 -12.12 -7.40
N SER A 18 5.75 -11.89 -8.70
CA SER A 18 6.65 -10.92 -9.35
C SER A 18 6.40 -9.50 -8.83
N ALA A 19 5.14 -9.10 -8.64
CA ALA A 19 4.79 -7.81 -8.06
C ALA A 19 5.23 -7.68 -6.59
N PHE A 20 5.28 -8.77 -5.84
CA PHE A 20 5.83 -8.80 -4.48
C PHE A 20 7.35 -8.59 -4.50
N VAL A 21 8.07 -9.30 -5.38
CA VAL A 21 9.53 -9.16 -5.55
C VAL A 21 9.90 -7.74 -6.00
N MET A 22 9.20 -7.18 -6.99
CA MET A 22 9.45 -5.80 -7.44
C MET A 22 9.28 -4.78 -6.31
N ARG A 23 8.28 -4.98 -5.43
CA ARG A 23 8.05 -4.10 -4.27
C ARG A 23 9.20 -4.16 -3.28
N THR A 24 9.68 -5.35 -2.92
CA THR A 24 10.75 -5.50 -1.94
C THR A 24 12.07 -4.95 -2.48
N PHE A 25 12.45 -5.31 -3.70
CA PHE A 25 13.69 -4.81 -4.33
C PHE A 25 13.67 -3.30 -4.53
N PHE A 26 12.52 -2.74 -4.93
CA PHE A 26 12.36 -1.30 -5.05
C PHE A 26 12.68 -0.58 -3.74
N PHE A 27 12.07 -1.00 -2.62
CA PHE A 27 12.33 -0.36 -1.33
C PHE A 27 13.75 -0.57 -0.82
N VAL A 28 14.38 -1.71 -1.10
CA VAL A 28 15.78 -1.97 -0.72
C VAL A 28 16.73 -1.07 -1.51
N ILE A 29 16.65 -1.07 -2.85
CA ILE A 29 17.51 -0.22 -3.70
C ILE A 29 17.28 1.25 -3.36
N PHE A 30 16.02 1.63 -3.18
CA PHE A 30 15.66 2.99 -2.81
C PHE A 30 16.20 3.39 -1.44
N GLY A 31 16.03 2.54 -0.43
CA GLY A 31 16.52 2.79 0.93
C GLY A 31 18.04 2.90 1.00
N LEU A 32 18.76 2.14 0.15
CA LEU A 32 20.22 2.23 0.03
C LEU A 32 20.69 3.48 -0.73
N SER A 33 19.86 4.06 -1.60
CA SER A 33 20.20 5.23 -2.41
C SER A 33 20.15 6.56 -1.64
N LEU A 34 19.60 6.59 -0.42
CA LEU A 34 19.32 7.82 0.31
C LEU A 34 20.29 8.08 1.46
N ALA A 35 20.57 9.36 1.71
CA ALA A 35 21.43 9.82 2.81
C ALA A 35 20.63 9.97 4.11
N LEU A 36 20.88 9.09 5.09
CA LEU A 36 20.25 9.15 6.42
C LEU A 36 20.62 10.43 7.20
N SER A 37 21.72 11.09 6.84
CA SER A 37 22.15 12.35 7.47
C SER A 37 21.15 13.49 7.26
N SER A 38 20.39 13.47 6.15
CA SER A 38 19.37 14.48 5.84
C SER A 38 18.09 14.33 6.66
N LEU A 39 17.98 13.32 7.52
CA LEU A 39 16.79 13.06 8.33
C LEU A 39 16.73 13.88 9.62
N ILE A 40 17.88 14.38 10.08
CA ILE A 40 18.04 15.03 11.38
C ILE A 40 17.80 16.54 11.20
N GLY A 41 16.53 16.93 11.09
CA GLY A 41 16.14 18.33 10.98
C GLY A 41 14.68 18.56 11.37
N PHE A 42 14.41 19.52 12.25
CA PHE A 42 13.04 19.87 12.66
C PHE A 42 12.21 20.40 11.47
N SER A 43 12.85 21.12 10.54
CA SER A 43 12.21 21.57 9.29
C SER A 43 11.77 20.39 8.42
N VAL A 44 12.61 19.35 8.33
CA VAL A 44 12.33 18.13 7.54
C VAL A 44 11.10 17.41 8.10
N LEU A 45 10.99 17.31 9.43
CA LEU A 45 9.83 16.72 10.10
C LEU A 45 8.53 17.47 9.79
N LEU A 46 8.56 18.80 9.83
CA LEU A 46 7.38 19.62 9.60
C LEU A 46 6.89 19.53 8.15
N TYR A 47 7.80 19.65 7.17
CA TYR A 47 7.44 19.58 5.76
C TYR A 47 6.95 18.19 5.36
N SER A 48 7.62 17.14 5.80
CA SER A 48 7.22 15.76 5.50
C SER A 48 5.87 15.39 6.15
N ALA A 49 5.57 15.89 7.35
CA ALA A 49 4.27 15.73 7.99
C ALA A 49 3.15 16.47 7.24
N ALA A 50 3.40 17.70 6.76
CA ALA A 50 2.45 18.45 5.95
C ALA A 50 2.15 17.74 4.62
N VAL A 51 3.18 17.26 3.93
CA VAL A 51 3.06 16.47 2.69
C VAL A 51 2.26 15.20 2.94
N LEU A 52 2.55 14.45 4.02
CA LEU A 52 1.77 13.28 4.41
C LEU A 52 0.30 13.63 4.64
N GLY A 53 0.04 14.69 5.40
CA GLY A 53 -1.32 15.15 5.72
C GLY A 53 -2.11 15.48 4.47
N ILE A 54 -1.51 16.16 3.49
CA ILE A 54 -2.15 16.49 2.21
C ILE A 54 -2.42 15.22 1.40
N ILE A 55 -1.44 14.32 1.26
CA ILE A 55 -1.59 13.09 0.47
C ILE A 55 -2.71 12.21 1.03
N TYR A 56 -2.71 12.00 2.35
CA TYR A 56 -3.76 11.20 3.00
C TYR A 56 -5.10 11.93 3.03
N GLY A 57 -5.11 13.25 3.22
CA GLY A 57 -6.32 14.07 3.21
C GLY A 57 -7.03 14.07 1.86
N VAL A 58 -6.30 14.32 0.77
CA VAL A 58 -6.82 14.24 -0.60
C VAL A 58 -7.33 12.84 -0.90
N ARG A 59 -6.56 11.81 -0.53
CA ARG A 59 -6.99 10.41 -0.72
C ARG A 59 -8.29 10.12 0.01
N PHE A 60 -8.41 10.54 1.27
CA PHE A 60 -9.63 10.36 2.05
C PHE A 60 -10.82 11.08 1.40
N LEU A 61 -10.61 12.31 0.93
CA LEU A 61 -11.65 13.10 0.27
C LEU A 61 -12.14 12.44 -1.04
N VAL A 62 -11.22 11.94 -1.86
CA VAL A 62 -11.56 11.24 -3.11
C VAL A 62 -12.34 9.96 -2.82
N VAL A 63 -11.89 9.14 -1.88
CA VAL A 63 -12.63 7.92 -1.49
C VAL A 63 -14.01 8.28 -0.95
N ARG A 64 -14.12 9.31 -0.10
CA ARG A 64 -15.40 9.79 0.45
C ARG A 64 -16.36 10.31 -0.61
N LEU A 65 -15.86 10.89 -1.70
CA LEU A 65 -16.66 11.43 -2.79
C LEU A 65 -17.18 10.34 -3.75
N PHE A 66 -16.34 9.33 -4.04
CA PHE A 66 -16.63 8.32 -5.05
C PHE A 66 -17.18 7.00 -4.49
N ALA A 67 -16.86 6.63 -3.24
CA ALA A 67 -17.27 5.37 -2.63
C ALA A 67 -18.38 5.60 -1.59
N ASN A 68 -19.64 5.47 -2.01
CA ASN A 68 -20.79 5.83 -1.19
C ASN A 68 -21.40 4.67 -0.36
N LYS A 69 -20.94 3.40 -0.48
CA LYS A 69 -21.60 2.27 0.23
C LYS A 69 -20.74 1.12 0.76
N ASP A 70 -19.57 0.78 0.21
CA ASP A 70 -18.77 -0.37 0.71
C ASP A 70 -17.51 0.10 1.46
N MET A 71 -17.72 0.41 2.74
CA MET A 71 -16.89 1.30 3.56
C MET A 71 -15.58 0.69 4.11
N SER A 72 -15.43 -0.63 4.21
CA SER A 72 -14.33 -1.23 4.98
C SER A 72 -13.09 -1.60 4.15
N LEU A 73 -13.27 -2.03 2.89
CA LEU A 73 -12.19 -2.67 2.14
C LEU A 73 -11.30 -1.69 1.34
N TYR A 74 -11.84 -0.57 0.86
CA TYR A 74 -11.08 0.35 0.00
C TYR A 74 -10.14 1.30 0.74
N LEU A 75 -10.42 1.65 2.00
CA LEU A 75 -9.63 2.63 2.75
C LEU A 75 -8.23 2.11 3.14
N TYR A 76 -8.09 0.80 3.32
CA TYR A 76 -6.85 0.17 3.78
C TYR A 76 -5.98 -0.44 2.66
N VAL A 77 -6.57 -0.75 1.49
CA VAL A 77 -5.94 -1.67 0.50
C VAL A 77 -5.00 -1.00 -0.51
N ALA A 78 -4.89 0.34 -0.58
CA ALA A 78 -4.01 0.91 -1.60
C ALA A 78 -3.12 2.08 -1.16
N PRO A 79 -2.18 1.91 -0.21
CA PRO A 79 -0.97 2.71 -0.21
C PRO A 79 -0.05 2.18 -1.31
N ARG A 80 -0.23 2.63 -2.57
CA ARG A 80 0.70 2.32 -3.68
C ARG A 80 1.98 3.14 -3.56
N GLY A 81 2.73 2.94 -2.47
CA GLY A 81 3.94 3.70 -2.11
C GLY A 81 5.02 3.69 -3.19
N LEU A 82 5.07 2.68 -4.05
CA LEU A 82 5.97 2.62 -5.20
C LEU A 82 5.72 3.78 -6.20
N VAL A 83 4.46 4.11 -6.48
CA VAL A 83 4.11 5.13 -7.49
C VAL A 83 4.49 6.53 -7.02
N THR A 84 4.29 6.84 -5.74
CA THR A 84 4.64 8.15 -5.16
C THR A 84 6.14 8.40 -5.17
N VAL A 85 6.96 7.36 -4.96
CA VAL A 85 8.41 7.48 -5.04
C VAL A 85 8.86 7.68 -6.49
N LEU A 86 8.32 6.92 -7.43
CA LEU A 86 8.65 7.10 -8.85
C LEU A 86 8.25 8.49 -9.37
N LEU A 87 7.08 8.99 -9.00
CA LEU A 87 6.64 10.34 -9.36
C LEU A 87 7.58 11.40 -8.82
N PHE A 88 8.11 11.21 -7.61
CA PHE A 88 9.04 12.15 -7.03
C PHE A 88 10.39 12.14 -7.74
N PHE A 89 10.96 10.97 -8.02
CA PHE A 89 12.21 10.85 -8.80
C PHE A 89 12.07 11.34 -10.24
N ALA A 90 10.86 11.34 -10.78
CA ALA A 90 10.57 11.87 -12.11
C ALA A 90 10.50 13.41 -12.13
N ILE A 91 10.55 14.10 -10.99
CA ILE A 91 10.58 15.57 -10.95
C ILE A 91 11.98 16.03 -11.37
N PRO A 92 12.12 16.80 -12.48
CA PRO A 92 13.41 17.33 -12.89
C PRO A 92 13.96 18.31 -11.83
N GLU A 93 15.28 18.29 -11.60
CA GLU A 93 15.93 19.13 -10.57
C GLU A 93 15.67 20.64 -10.77
N GLU A 94 15.41 21.07 -12.01
CA GLU A 94 15.06 22.45 -12.36
C GLU A 94 13.75 22.93 -11.71
N TYR A 95 12.85 22.01 -11.39
CA TYR A 95 11.56 22.28 -10.74
C TYR A 95 11.54 21.84 -9.27
N ALA A 96 12.66 21.33 -8.74
CA ALA A 96 12.77 20.97 -7.35
C ALA A 96 12.90 22.25 -6.51
N ALA A 97 11.98 22.46 -5.55
CA ALA A 97 12.09 23.57 -4.63
C ALA A 97 13.39 23.42 -3.80
N ILE A 98 14.11 24.52 -3.57
CA ILE A 98 15.39 24.55 -2.83
C ILE A 98 15.25 23.98 -1.40
N GLU A 99 14.06 24.08 -0.83
CA GLU A 99 13.71 23.55 0.50
C GLU A 99 13.31 22.07 0.47
N PHE A 100 13.12 21.48 -0.72
CA PHE A 100 12.84 20.06 -0.90
C PHE A 100 14.13 19.24 -0.82
N GLU A 101 14.70 19.17 0.38
CA GLU A 101 15.83 18.29 0.64
C GLU A 101 15.41 16.81 0.48
N SER A 102 16.37 15.99 0.03
CA SER A 102 16.24 14.52 -0.05
C SER A 102 15.76 13.88 1.27
N GLY A 103 16.02 14.54 2.41
CA GLY A 103 15.54 14.12 3.73
C GLY A 103 14.03 14.09 3.90
N ILE A 104 13.29 15.02 3.27
CA ILE A 104 11.81 15.09 3.37
C ILE A 104 11.21 13.84 2.74
N LEU A 105 11.77 13.41 1.62
CA LEU A 105 11.36 12.22 0.88
C LEU A 105 11.64 10.97 1.66
N LEU A 106 12.87 10.86 2.18
CA LEU A 106 13.26 9.72 3.00
C LEU A 106 12.27 9.57 4.16
N PHE A 107 11.93 10.66 4.86
CA PHE A 107 10.98 10.62 5.97
C PHE A 107 9.57 10.22 5.54
N THR A 108 9.04 10.83 4.48
CA THR A 108 7.72 10.52 3.92
C THR A 108 7.63 9.04 3.50
N ILE A 109 8.69 8.49 2.90
CA ILE A 109 8.71 7.14 2.36
C ILE A 109 8.85 6.10 3.47
N ILE A 110 9.67 6.36 4.48
CA ILE A 110 9.79 5.48 5.64
C ILE A 110 8.44 5.38 6.38
N ILE A 111 7.80 6.51 6.69
CA ILE A 111 6.50 6.48 7.41
C ILE A 111 5.43 5.77 6.57
N THR A 112 5.34 6.10 5.28
CA THR A 112 4.31 5.48 4.42
C THR A 112 4.54 3.98 4.22
N SER A 113 5.79 3.52 4.20
CA SER A 113 6.14 2.09 4.10
C SER A 113 5.77 1.32 5.38
N VAL A 114 6.01 1.91 6.55
CA VAL A 114 5.58 1.35 7.85
C VAL A 114 4.05 1.31 7.94
N LEU A 115 3.37 2.41 7.61
CA LEU A 115 1.90 2.45 7.58
C LEU A 115 1.31 1.45 6.60
N MET A 116 1.91 1.28 5.41
CA MET A 116 1.50 0.28 4.43
C MET A 116 1.65 -1.14 4.96
N THR A 117 2.78 -1.44 5.60
CA THR A 117 3.05 -2.76 6.17
C THR A 117 2.03 -3.11 7.24
N PHE A 118 1.77 -2.18 8.17
CA PHE A 118 0.77 -2.36 9.22
C PHE A 118 -0.65 -2.53 8.63
N SER A 119 -0.98 -1.73 7.62
CA SER A 119 -2.26 -1.80 6.91
C SER A 119 -2.50 -3.13 6.22
N LEU A 120 -1.46 -3.70 5.60
CA LEU A 120 -1.55 -4.98 4.90
C LEU A 120 -1.68 -6.17 5.86
N ILE A 121 -0.97 -6.11 7.00
CA ILE A 121 -1.08 -7.12 8.05
C ILE A 121 -2.49 -7.12 8.65
N LYS A 122 -3.03 -5.94 8.95
CA LYS A 122 -4.41 -5.81 9.46
C LYS A 122 -5.43 -6.28 8.42
N ALA A 123 -5.28 -5.87 7.16
CA ALA A 123 -6.20 -6.27 6.09
C ALA A 123 -6.15 -7.79 5.80
N LYS A 124 -4.98 -8.44 5.95
CA LYS A 124 -4.88 -9.91 5.86
C LYS A 124 -5.70 -10.56 6.99
N ARG A 125 -5.58 -10.04 8.22
CA ARG A 125 -6.28 -10.58 9.39
C ARG A 125 -7.79 -10.43 9.30
N ASP A 126 -8.28 -9.24 8.92
CA ASP A 126 -9.72 -8.99 8.75
C ASP A 126 -10.31 -9.89 7.62
N LYS A 127 -9.51 -10.20 6.59
CA LYS A 127 -9.90 -11.12 5.50
C LYS A 127 -9.90 -12.59 5.94
N GLU A 128 -8.95 -13.00 6.78
CA GLU A 128 -8.91 -14.35 7.38
C GLU A 128 -10.13 -14.56 8.28
N GLU A 129 -10.45 -13.61 9.17
CA GLU A 129 -11.63 -13.66 10.04
C GLU A 129 -12.94 -13.76 9.24
N THR A 130 -13.07 -13.02 8.14
CA THR A 130 -14.27 -13.09 7.27
C THR A 130 -14.39 -14.44 6.54
N ILE A 131 -13.28 -15.07 6.16
CA ILE A 131 -13.28 -16.37 5.48
C ILE A 131 -13.60 -17.50 6.48
N ASP A 132 -13.05 -17.43 7.70
CA ASP A 132 -13.33 -18.39 8.77
C ASP A 132 -14.81 -18.35 9.18
N GLU A 133 -15.41 -17.16 9.32
CA GLU A 133 -16.86 -16.99 9.58
C GLU A 133 -17.72 -17.60 8.45
N MET A 134 -17.32 -17.44 7.18
CA MET A 134 -18.05 -18.05 6.05
C MET A 134 -17.96 -19.58 6.05
N ILE A 135 -16.82 -20.16 6.46
CA ILE A 135 -16.63 -21.61 6.55
C ILE A 135 -17.45 -22.21 7.71
N GLU A 136 -17.55 -21.52 8.85
CA GLU A 136 -18.37 -21.95 9.99
C GLU A 136 -19.86 -21.97 9.65
N ILE A 137 -20.37 -20.94 8.96
CA ILE A 137 -21.77 -20.87 8.51
C ILE A 137 -22.09 -22.01 7.54
N GLU A 138 -21.18 -22.32 6.60
CA GLU A 138 -21.36 -23.39 5.62
C GLU A 138 -21.24 -24.80 6.23
N ALA A 139 -20.59 -24.93 7.39
CA ALA A 139 -20.53 -26.16 8.17
C ALA A 139 -21.79 -26.40 9.02
N GLU A 140 -22.36 -25.35 9.63
CA GLU A 140 -23.66 -25.42 10.33
C GLU A 140 -24.81 -25.75 9.35
N GLU A 141 -24.82 -25.15 8.15
CA GLU A 141 -25.89 -25.37 7.17
C GLU A 141 -25.93 -26.82 6.63
N LYS A 142 -24.78 -27.52 6.62
CA LYS A 142 -24.69 -28.93 6.20
C LYS A 142 -25.14 -29.92 7.27
N ASP A 143 -24.96 -29.61 8.55
CA ASP A 143 -25.39 -30.46 9.67
C ASP A 143 -26.94 -30.46 9.83
N ASP A 144 -27.57 -29.32 9.57
CA ASP A 144 -29.04 -29.17 9.58
C ASP A 144 -29.74 -29.81 8.37
N THR A 145 -29.02 -30.05 7.27
CA THR A 145 -29.59 -30.64 6.04
C THR A 145 -29.49 -32.19 6.03
N GLU A 146 -28.67 -32.78 6.91
CA GLU A 146 -28.51 -34.24 7.05
C GLU A 146 -29.36 -34.88 8.18
N GLN A 147 -30.22 -34.11 8.87
CA GLN A 147 -31.18 -34.62 9.88
C GLN A 147 -32.62 -34.78 9.37
#